data_AF-A0AAW7Y0N7-F1
#
_entry.id   AF-A0AAW7Y0N7-F1
#
_cell.length_a   1.000
_cell.length_b   1.000
_cell.length_c   1.000
_cell.angle_alpha   90.00
_cell.angle_beta   90.00
_cell.angle_gamma   90.00
#
_symmetry.space_group_name_H-M   'P 1'
#
loop_
_entity.id
_entity.type
_entity.pdbx_description
1 polymer ?
#
loop_
_entity_poly.entity_id
_entity_poly.type
_entity_poly.pdbx_seq_one_letter_code
_entity_poly.pdbx_strand_id
1 'polypeptide(L)'
;MFQILSIIILFVISVSLVANYMACKVFFEYWQTDERAHWQMWGKPEFIEFYQNQLGEFRPIAVGSECDRLENLVLSNKVKNLKLTWLIVVAMIFSGCALVGFEADLRPAQSAIIPLENINL
;
A
#
# COMPACT_ATOMS: atom_id res chain seq x y z
N MET A 1 16.12 -24.68 7.83
CA MET A 1 14.76 -24.20 8.22
C MET A 1 14.54 -22.75 7.79
N PHE A 2 15.40 -21.81 8.20
CA PHE A 2 15.28 -20.39 7.82
C PHE A 2 15.30 -20.11 6.30
N GLN A 3 16.19 -20.75 5.54
CA GLN A 3 16.24 -20.59 4.08
C GLN A 3 14.93 -20.98 3.38
N ILE A 4 14.32 -22.09 3.78
CA ILE A 4 13.03 -22.55 3.22
C ILE A 4 11.93 -21.53 3.54
N LEU A 5 11.92 -21.00 4.77
CA LEU A 5 10.94 -19.99 5.18
C LEU A 5 11.12 -18.66 4.42
N SER A 6 12.37 -18.22 4.19
CA SER A 6 12.67 -17.06 3.35
C SER A 6 12.19 -17.24 1.91
N ILE A 7 12.38 -18.43 1.33
CA ILE A 7 11.89 -18.76 -0.01
C ILE A 7 10.35 -18.68 -0.05
N ILE A 8 9.67 -19.22 0.97
CA ILE A 8 8.20 -19.16 1.07
C ILE A 8 7.73 -17.70 1.15
N ILE A 9 8.36 -16.87 1.98
CA ILE A 9 8.01 -15.44 2.10
C ILE A 9 8.16 -14.72 0.77
N LEU A 10 9.30 -14.89 0.09
CA LEU A 10 9.54 -14.28 -1.22
C LEU A 10 8.54 -14.77 -2.27
N PHE A 11 8.18 -16.05 -2.24
CA PHE A 11 7.18 -16.62 -3.12
C PHE A 11 5.80 -16.00 -2.89
N VAL A 12 5.35 -15.91 -1.62
CA VAL A 12 4.07 -15.29 -1.27
C VAL A 12 4.04 -13.82 -1.65
N ILE A 13 5.13 -13.06 -1.42
CA ILE A 13 5.24 -11.66 -1.87
C ILE A 13 5.08 -11.58 -3.40
N SER A 14 5.81 -12.40 -4.14
CA SER A 14 5.79 -12.38 -5.61
C SER A 14 4.40 -12.69 -6.16
N VAL A 15 3.74 -13.75 -5.65
CA VAL A 15 2.37 -14.11 -6.04
C VAL A 15 1.38 -13.00 -5.68
N SER A 16 1.55 -12.38 -4.51
CA SER A 16 0.67 -11.29 -4.05
C SER A 16 0.82 -10.02 -4.89
N LEU A 17 2.03 -9.69 -5.35
CA LEU A 17 2.28 -8.57 -6.26
C LEU A 17 1.66 -8.81 -7.64
N VAL A 18 1.77 -10.03 -8.17
CA VAL A 18 1.09 -10.41 -9.43
C VAL A 18 -0.42 -10.33 -9.27
N ALA A 19 -0.97 -10.85 -8.17
CA ALA A 19 -2.39 -10.76 -7.86
C ALA A 19 -2.85 -9.30 -7.71
N ASN A 20 -2.04 -8.45 -7.08
CA ASN A 20 -2.31 -7.02 -6.93
C ASN A 20 -2.37 -6.33 -8.30
N TYR A 21 -1.41 -6.60 -9.19
CA TYR A 21 -1.42 -6.05 -10.55
C TYR A 21 -2.69 -6.41 -11.32
N MET A 22 -3.11 -7.68 -11.27
CA MET A 22 -4.34 -8.14 -11.94
C MET A 22 -5.59 -7.52 -11.32
N ALA A 23 -5.67 -7.46 -9.98
CA ALA A 23 -6.77 -6.81 -9.29
C ALA A 23 -6.83 -5.29 -9.58
N CYS A 24 -5.67 -4.64 -9.68
CA CYS A 24 -5.54 -3.23 -10.03
C CYS A 24 -6.09 -2.96 -11.42
N LYS A 25 -5.70 -3.79 -12.39
CA LYS A 25 -6.17 -3.65 -13.77
C LYS A 25 -7.70 -3.74 -13.84
N VAL A 26 -8.28 -4.76 -13.21
CA VAL A 26 -9.74 -4.94 -13.17
C VAL A 26 -10.44 -3.81 -12.42
N PHE A 27 -9.87 -3.34 -11.31
CA PHE A 27 -10.41 -2.19 -10.59
C PHE A 27 -10.39 -0.93 -11.46
N PHE A 28 -9.26 -0.66 -12.11
CA PHE A 28 -9.03 0.55 -12.88
C PHE A 28 -9.96 0.62 -14.10
N GLU A 29 -10.14 -0.49 -14.82
CA GLU A 29 -11.10 -0.58 -15.92
C GLU A 29 -12.53 -0.25 -15.45
N TYR A 30 -12.96 -0.80 -14.32
CA TYR A 30 -14.27 -0.52 -13.73
C TYR A 30 -14.39 0.92 -13.22
N TRP A 31 -13.33 1.45 -12.64
CA TRP A 31 -13.32 2.82 -12.14
C TRP A 31 -13.52 3.83 -13.28
N GLN A 32 -12.93 3.56 -14.45
CA GLN A 32 -13.11 4.38 -15.65
C GLN A 32 -14.54 4.31 -16.21
N THR A 33 -15.18 3.14 -16.16
CA THR A 33 -16.52 2.94 -16.74
C THR A 33 -17.63 3.39 -15.80
N ASP A 34 -17.57 3.00 -14.54
CA ASP A 34 -18.69 3.08 -13.60
C ASP A 34 -18.66 4.40 -12.80
N GLU A 35 -17.47 4.95 -12.56
CA GLU A 35 -17.27 6.17 -11.77
C GLU A 35 -16.54 7.24 -12.58
N ARG A 36 -16.95 7.40 -13.84
CA ARG A 36 -16.26 8.26 -14.82
C ARG A 36 -16.05 9.69 -14.33
N ALA A 37 -17.05 10.31 -13.72
CA ALA A 37 -16.94 11.68 -13.20
C ALA A 37 -15.87 11.79 -12.11
N HIS A 38 -15.85 10.82 -11.19
CA HIS A 38 -14.82 10.73 -10.15
C HIS A 38 -13.45 10.51 -10.77
N TRP A 39 -13.29 9.52 -11.64
CA TRP A 39 -12.02 9.26 -12.35
C TRP A 39 -11.47 10.50 -13.07
N GLN A 40 -12.33 11.31 -13.70
CA GLN A 40 -11.91 12.51 -14.41
C GLN A 40 -11.38 13.63 -13.49
N MET A 41 -11.89 13.74 -12.26
CA MET A 41 -11.42 14.74 -11.29
C MET A 41 -9.99 14.47 -10.82
N TRP A 42 -9.54 13.23 -10.89
CA TRP A 42 -8.20 12.80 -10.48
C TRP A 42 -7.15 12.90 -11.61
N GLY A 43 -7.43 13.65 -12.67
CA GLY A 43 -6.47 13.90 -13.75
C GLY A 43 -6.38 12.79 -14.80
N LYS A 44 -7.28 11.79 -14.76
CA LYS A 44 -7.32 10.66 -15.71
C LYS A 44 -5.97 9.94 -15.83
N PRO A 45 -5.41 9.44 -14.71
CA PRO A 45 -4.09 8.82 -14.72
C PRO A 45 -4.05 7.64 -15.69
N GLU A 46 -2.89 7.35 -16.25
CA GLU A 46 -2.68 6.09 -16.97
C GLU A 46 -2.64 4.91 -15.99
N PHE A 47 -2.95 3.70 -16.46
CA PHE A 47 -2.97 2.52 -15.60
C PHE A 47 -1.63 2.28 -14.89
N ILE A 48 -0.50 2.44 -15.58
CA ILE A 48 0.83 2.20 -15.02
C ILE A 48 1.14 3.21 -13.92
N GLU A 49 0.81 4.48 -14.14
CA GLU A 49 0.95 5.55 -13.15
C GLU A 49 0.10 5.26 -11.91
N PHE A 50 -1.17 4.89 -12.11
CA PHE A 50 -2.06 4.51 -11.02
C PHE A 50 -1.52 3.31 -10.23
N TYR A 51 -1.01 2.28 -10.92
CA TYR A 51 -0.45 1.08 -10.29
C TYR A 51 0.82 1.38 -9.47
N GLN A 52 1.74 2.18 -10.00
CA GLN A 52 2.98 2.54 -9.30
C GLN A 52 2.72 3.45 -8.09
N ASN A 53 1.72 4.32 -8.18
CA ASN A 53 1.38 5.29 -7.13
C ASN A 53 0.20 4.88 -6.25
N GLN A 54 -0.16 3.58 -6.20
CA GLN A 54 -1.25 3.08 -5.34
C GLN A 54 -1.07 3.37 -3.85
N LEU A 55 0.16 3.37 -3.35
CA LEU A 55 0.47 3.71 -1.95
C LEU A 55 0.88 5.18 -1.77
N GLY A 56 1.02 5.93 -2.87
CA GLY A 56 1.35 7.36 -2.90
C GLY A 56 0.12 8.21 -3.16
N GLU A 57 0.12 8.92 -4.28
CA GLU A 57 -0.93 9.87 -4.68
C GLU A 57 -2.32 9.25 -4.74
N PHE A 58 -2.44 8.01 -5.24
CA PHE A 58 -3.73 7.32 -5.39
C PHE A 58 -4.11 6.46 -4.18
N ARG A 59 -3.38 6.57 -3.07
CA ARG A 59 -3.69 5.87 -1.81
C ARG A 59 -5.14 6.06 -1.35
N PRO A 60 -5.75 7.26 -1.40
CA PRO A 60 -7.14 7.45 -0.98
C PRO A 60 -8.13 6.56 -1.75
N ILE A 61 -7.82 6.22 -3.00
CA ILE A 61 -8.64 5.40 -3.89
C ILE A 61 -8.30 3.92 -3.72
N ALA A 62 -7.02 3.55 -3.83
CA ALA A 62 -6.59 2.16 -3.86
C ALA A 62 -6.66 1.46 -2.49
N VAL A 63 -6.45 2.22 -1.39
CA VAL A 63 -6.37 1.68 -0.02
C VAL A 63 -7.16 2.54 0.99
N GLY A 64 -7.61 3.73 0.60
CA GLY A 64 -8.39 4.62 1.45
C GLY A 64 -9.89 4.35 1.41
N SER A 65 -10.65 5.33 1.89
CA SER A 65 -12.11 5.30 1.98
C SER A 65 -12.80 5.99 0.80
N GLU A 66 -12.06 6.50 -0.19
CA GLU A 66 -12.66 7.33 -1.24
C GLU A 66 -13.65 6.51 -2.08
N CYS A 67 -13.32 5.26 -2.41
CA CYS A 67 -14.27 4.36 -3.08
C CYS A 67 -15.46 3.95 -2.19
N ASP A 68 -15.31 3.93 -0.87
CA ASP A 68 -16.42 3.62 0.04
C ASP A 68 -17.46 4.78 0.05
N ARG A 69 -17.02 6.01 -0.25
CA ARG A 69 -17.89 7.20 -0.36
C ARG A 69 -18.67 7.28 -1.66
N LEU A 70 -18.26 6.53 -2.68
CA LEU A 70 -18.97 6.47 -3.97
C LEU A 70 -20.22 5.59 -3.91
N GLU A 71 -20.47 4.90 -2.79
CA GLU A 71 -21.60 3.98 -2.57
C GLU A 71 -21.71 2.85 -3.64
N ASN A 72 -20.66 2.68 -4.45
CA ASN A 72 -20.60 1.69 -5.51
C ASN A 72 -20.05 0.36 -4.97
N LEU A 73 -20.97 -0.54 -4.60
CA LEU A 73 -20.65 -1.85 -4.01
C LEU A 73 -19.69 -2.69 -4.87
N VAL A 74 -19.79 -2.61 -6.20
CA VAL A 74 -18.94 -3.37 -7.12
C VAL A 74 -17.50 -2.86 -7.03
N LEU A 75 -17.33 -1.54 -7.07
CA LEU A 75 -16.04 -0.89 -6.98
C LEU A 75 -15.42 -1.07 -5.57
N SER A 76 -16.20 -0.91 -4.50
CA SER A 76 -15.76 -1.16 -3.12
C SER A 76 -15.27 -2.59 -2.94
N ASN A 77 -15.93 -3.58 -3.54
CA ASN A 77 -15.50 -4.97 -3.45
C ASN A 77 -14.17 -5.22 -4.19
N LYS A 78 -13.94 -4.57 -5.33
CA LYS A 78 -12.67 -4.66 -6.08
C LYS A 78 -11.51 -4.00 -5.30
N VAL A 79 -11.76 -2.87 -4.65
CA VAL A 79 -10.78 -2.22 -3.76
C VAL A 79 -10.39 -3.12 -2.57
N LYS A 80 -11.31 -3.91 -2.03
CA LYS A 80 -10.98 -4.87 -0.95
C LYS A 80 -9.91 -5.87 -1.37
N ASN A 81 -9.92 -6.33 -2.62
CA ASN A 81 -8.89 -7.23 -3.14
C ASN A 81 -7.52 -6.54 -3.25
N LEU A 82 -7.50 -5.26 -3.63
CA LEU A 82 -6.28 -4.44 -3.61
C LEU A 82 -5.74 -4.24 -2.19
N LYS A 83 -6.62 -3.89 -1.25
CA LYS A 83 -6.28 -3.75 0.18
C LYS A 83 -5.70 -5.06 0.73
N LEU A 84 -6.33 -6.20 0.43
CA LEU A 84 -5.91 -7.51 0.91
C LEU A 84 -4.53 -7.92 0.38
N THR A 85 -4.28 -7.74 -0.91
CA THR A 85 -2.98 -8.09 -1.51
C THR A 85 -1.85 -7.23 -0.95
N TRP A 86 -2.07 -5.93 -0.74
CA TRP A 86 -1.11 -5.07 -0.04
C TRP A 86 -0.89 -5.48 1.41
N LEU A 87 -1.94 -5.85 2.13
CA LEU A 87 -1.84 -6.33 3.51
C LEU A 87 -0.96 -7.60 3.59
N ILE A 88 -1.14 -8.54 2.65
CA ILE A 88 -0.31 -9.75 2.58
C ILE A 88 1.16 -9.38 2.32
N VAL A 89 1.44 -8.51 1.35
CA VAL A 89 2.80 -8.07 1.04
C VAL A 89 3.46 -7.44 2.29
N VAL A 90 2.78 -6.52 2.96
CA VAL A 90 3.28 -5.86 4.17
C VAL A 90 3.51 -6.87 5.29
N ALA A 91 2.56 -7.77 5.55
CA ALA A 91 2.69 -8.80 6.59
C ALA A 91 3.87 -9.75 6.31
N MET A 92 4.10 -10.11 5.04
CA MET A 92 5.24 -10.94 4.65
C MET A 92 6.57 -10.21 4.79
N ILE A 93 6.63 -8.91 4.46
CA ILE A 93 7.83 -8.08 4.69
C ILE A 93 8.17 -8.04 6.18
N PHE A 94 7.19 -7.76 7.04
CA PHE A 94 7.40 -7.76 8.50
C PHE A 94 7.85 -9.14 9.01
N SER A 95 7.25 -10.22 8.50
CA SER A 95 7.68 -11.58 8.83
C SER A 95 9.13 -11.84 8.41
N GLY A 96 9.54 -11.36 7.22
CA GLY A 96 10.92 -11.44 6.76
C GLY A 96 11.89 -10.65 7.64
N CYS A 97 11.52 -9.42 8.03
CA CYS A 97 12.30 -8.61 8.97
C CYS A 97 12.45 -9.29 10.34
N ALA A 98 11.37 -9.87 10.87
CA ALA A 98 11.43 -10.60 12.15
C ALA A 98 12.40 -11.80 12.11
N LEU A 99 12.48 -12.51 10.97
CA LEU A 99 13.38 -13.65 10.81
C LEU A 99 14.86 -13.30 10.80
N VAL A 100 15.22 -12.09 10.35
CA VAL A 100 16.61 -11.62 10.36
C VAL A 100 17.01 -10.97 11.69
N GLY A 101 16.13 -10.99 12.69
CA GLY A 101 16.39 -10.37 13.99
C GLY A 101 16.29 -8.86 13.95
N PHE A 102 15.30 -8.31 13.22
CA PHE A 102 15.05 -6.87 13.24
C PHE A 102 14.63 -6.42 14.64
N GLU A 103 15.61 -5.95 15.41
CA GLU A 103 15.37 -5.14 16.61
C GLU A 103 15.01 -3.74 16.13
N ALA A 104 13.71 -3.44 16.05
CA ALA A 104 13.29 -2.06 15.91
C ALA A 104 13.71 -1.32 17.20
N ASP A 105 14.81 -0.56 17.14
CA ASP A 105 15.21 0.33 18.23
C ASP A 105 14.21 1.49 18.28
N LEU A 106 13.04 1.23 18.88
CA LEU A 106 11.96 2.18 19.11
C LEU A 106 12.30 3.14 20.26
N ARG A 107 13.59 3.39 20.52
CA ARG A 107 14.00 4.46 21.43
C ARG A 107 13.49 5.78 20.85
N PRO A 108 12.77 6.59 21.63
CA PRO A 108 12.44 7.93 21.21
C PRO A 108 13.76 8.63 20.84
N ALA A 109 13.81 9.24 19.65
CA ALA A 109 14.99 9.94 19.18
C ALA A 109 15.36 11.05 20.19
N GLN A 110 16.31 10.76 21.08
CA GLN A 110 16.87 11.73 22.04
C GLN A 110 17.61 12.88 21.33
N SER A 111 17.83 12.78 20.02
CA SER A 111 18.50 13.80 19.22
C SER A 111 17.69 15.05 18.92
N ALA A 112 16.43 15.15 19.38
CA ALA A 112 15.62 16.37 19.25
C ALA A 112 15.54 17.22 20.53
N ILE A 113 16.24 16.83 21.62
CA ILE A 113 16.41 17.73 22.77
C ILE A 113 17.61 18.62 22.46
N ILE A 114 17.36 19.74 21.81
CA ILE A 114 18.33 20.85 21.78
C ILE A 114 18.41 21.35 23.22
N PRO A 115 19.56 21.23 23.92
CA PRO A 115 19.70 21.85 25.24
C PRO A 115 19.49 23.36 25.08
N LEU A 116 18.55 23.91 25.85
CA LEU A 116 18.20 25.34 25.87
C LEU A 116 19.41 26.24 26.18
N GLU A 117 20.51 25.68 26.68
CA GLU A 117 21.78 26.39 26.92
C GLU A 117 22.50 26.85 25.64
N ASN A 118 22.13 26.33 24.46
CA ASN A 118 22.68 26.77 23.16
C ASN A 118 21.79 27.80 22.42
N ILE A 119 20.67 28.23 23.00
CA ILE A 119 19.87 29.34 22.47
C ILE A 119 20.45 30.64 23.05
N ASN A 120 21.46 31.19 22.38
CA ASN A 120 21.81 32.60 22.60
C ASN A 120 20.66 33.46 22.05
N LEU A 121 19.84 33.98 22.97
CA LEU A 121 18.88 35.06 22.73
C LEU A 121 19.60 36.39 22.55
#